data_AF-A0A915BIP4-F1
#
_entry.id   AF-A0A915BIP4-F1
#
_cell.length_a   1.000
_cell.length_b   1.000
_cell.length_c   1.000
_cell.angle_alpha   90.00
_cell.angle_beta   90.00
_cell.angle_gamma   90.00
#
_symmetry.space_group_name_H-M   'P 1'
#
loop_
_entity.id
_entity.type
_entity.pdbx_description
1 polymer ?
#
loop_
_entity_poly.entity_id
_entity_poly.type
_entity_poly.pdbx_seq_one_letter_code
_entity_poly.pdbx_strand_id
1 'polypeptide(L)'
;MFHNEIIYANFIFHFFYCLLVIYEKFRCKKSSLQITIAYLAMVYFGQKMMRNKAAFELDRLLAVWNFSFSIFSAIAAYRLIPELLWALKNLGFVGSYCDNANFYKDPSTGYWGWLFVMSKAPELGDTLFLILRKRPVIFMHWYHHALTFLYAQITYSEQQAWCRWSLALNLSVHAIMYFYFGIRALHFKTPRVVAQFITSIQIVQFVINCYIFAHLFYIKYTDAIPTCQVAWNVLTMGALMYLSYLYLFVEFFYNAYIAKKPRASNTTIENEPLPVKKTFLPPTRKLQTDKSD
;
A
#
# COMPACT_ATOMS: atom_id res chain seq x y z
N MET A 1 22.32 -15.07 -2.28
CA MET A 1 21.04 -14.57 -1.68
C MET A 1 21.21 -13.26 -0.90
N PHE A 2 22.39 -12.95 -0.33
CA PHE A 2 22.65 -11.70 0.42
C PHE A 2 23.03 -10.47 -0.42
N HIS A 3 23.43 -10.63 -1.68
CA HIS A 3 23.95 -9.50 -2.48
C HIS A 3 22.84 -8.55 -2.97
N ASN A 4 21.66 -9.07 -3.30
CA ASN A 4 20.52 -8.25 -3.70
C ASN A 4 19.94 -7.45 -2.51
N GLU A 5 19.90 -8.02 -1.30
CA GLU A 5 19.41 -7.35 -0.09
C GLU A 5 20.23 -6.09 0.26
N ILE A 6 21.54 -6.09 0.00
CA ILE A 6 22.44 -4.95 0.27
C ILE A 6 22.26 -3.81 -0.74
N ILE A 7 22.06 -4.15 -2.02
CA ILE A 7 21.81 -3.14 -3.06
C ILE A 7 20.45 -2.47 -2.83
N TYR A 8 19.42 -3.26 -2.50
CA TYR A 8 18.13 -2.72 -2.09
C TYR A 8 18.27 -1.87 -0.83
N ALA A 9 18.96 -2.35 0.21
CA ALA A 9 19.15 -1.60 1.46
C ALA A 9 19.86 -0.25 1.26
N ASN A 10 20.89 -0.17 0.40
CA ASN A 10 21.59 1.08 0.10
C ASN A 10 20.74 2.06 -0.71
N PHE A 11 20.02 1.58 -1.72
CA PHE A 11 19.08 2.41 -2.48
C PHE A 11 17.92 2.90 -1.59
N ILE A 12 17.39 2.03 -0.74
CA ILE A 12 16.34 2.34 0.23
C ILE A 12 16.84 3.34 1.26
N PHE A 13 18.05 3.16 1.80
CA PHE A 13 18.63 4.09 2.78
C PHE A 13 18.83 5.47 2.14
N HIS A 14 19.37 5.54 0.93
CA HIS A 14 19.57 6.81 0.23
C HIS A 14 18.23 7.46 -0.16
N PHE A 15 17.23 6.69 -0.55
CA PHE A 15 15.88 7.16 -0.86
C PHE A 15 15.14 7.66 0.39
N PHE A 16 15.19 6.91 1.50
CA PHE A 16 14.63 7.32 2.79
C PHE A 16 15.36 8.52 3.36
N TYR A 17 16.68 8.58 3.25
CA TYR A 17 17.47 9.74 3.67
C TYR A 17 17.11 10.97 2.85
N CYS A 18 16.97 10.84 1.53
CA CYS A 18 16.52 11.94 0.67
C CYS A 18 15.09 12.39 1.04
N LEU A 19 14.18 11.45 1.28
CA LEU A 19 12.84 11.73 1.81
C LEU A 19 12.88 12.44 3.17
N LEU A 20 13.74 12.01 4.09
CA LEU A 20 13.92 12.60 5.42
C LEU A 20 14.44 14.04 5.34
N VAL A 21 15.45 14.29 4.49
CA VAL A 21 16.02 15.62 4.26
C VAL A 21 15.00 16.55 3.59
N ILE A 22 14.20 16.04 2.66
CA ILE A 22 13.12 16.83 2.01
C ILE A 22 11.98 17.10 3.00
N TYR A 23 11.69 16.16 3.90
CA TYR A 23 10.65 16.25 4.91
C TYR A 23 10.95 17.29 5.99
N GLU A 24 12.22 17.43 6.42
CA GLU A 24 12.64 18.50 7.36
C GLU A 24 12.33 19.91 6.84
N LYS A 25 12.22 20.08 5.52
CA LYS A 25 11.88 21.36 4.89
C LYS A 25 10.42 21.79 5.08
N PHE A 26 9.54 20.89 5.56
CA PHE A 26 8.09 21.14 5.74
C PHE A 26 7.70 21.34 7.21
N ARG A 27 7.29 22.58 7.55
CA ARG A 27 7.06 23.11 8.92
C ARG A 27 5.89 22.49 9.71
N CYS A 28 5.21 21.45 9.21
CA CYS A 28 3.93 20.97 9.76
C CYS A 28 3.93 19.53 10.35
N LYS A 29 5.09 18.88 10.59
CA LYS A 29 5.05 17.40 10.55
C LYS A 29 6.01 16.60 11.43
N LYS A 30 6.44 17.12 12.59
CA LYS A 30 7.22 16.31 13.56
C LYS A 30 6.47 15.02 13.97
N SER A 31 5.15 15.10 14.14
CA SER A 31 4.32 13.97 14.59
C SER A 31 4.26 12.80 13.60
N SER A 32 4.05 13.04 12.29
CA SER A 32 3.99 11.93 11.33
C SER A 32 5.35 11.24 11.15
N LEU A 33 6.45 11.98 11.26
CA LEU A 33 7.79 11.37 11.26
C LEU A 33 8.04 10.52 12.50
N GLN A 34 7.67 11.03 13.67
CA GLN A 34 7.74 10.27 14.93
C GLN A 34 6.92 8.97 14.85
N ILE A 35 5.71 9.03 14.27
CA ILE A 35 4.87 7.85 14.06
C ILE A 35 5.54 6.86 13.11
N THR A 36 6.14 7.32 12.01
CA THR A 36 6.84 6.42 11.07
C THR A 36 8.07 5.78 11.69
N ILE A 37 8.87 6.53 12.46
CA ILE A 37 10.01 5.99 13.20
C ILE A 37 9.54 4.95 14.22
N ALA A 38 8.48 5.25 14.98
CA ALA A 38 7.88 4.32 15.93
C ALA A 38 7.34 3.06 15.21
N TYR A 39 6.76 3.21 14.01
CA TYR A 39 6.31 2.11 13.18
C TYR A 39 7.46 1.20 12.75
N LEU A 40 8.56 1.76 12.23
CA LEU A 40 9.73 0.98 11.83
C LEU A 40 10.38 0.27 13.03
N ALA A 41 10.45 0.96 14.18
CA ALA A 41 10.90 0.37 15.43
C ALA A 41 9.97 -0.79 15.85
N MET A 42 8.66 -0.62 15.79
CA MET A 42 7.68 -1.68 16.06
C MET A 42 7.86 -2.87 15.11
N VAL A 43 8.12 -2.65 13.82
CA VAL A 43 8.38 -3.75 12.87
C VAL A 43 9.61 -4.55 13.28
N TYR A 44 10.72 -3.88 13.60
CA TYR A 44 11.96 -4.55 13.99
C TYR A 44 11.87 -5.22 15.38
N PHE A 45 11.53 -4.45 16.41
CA PHE A 45 11.48 -4.94 17.78
C PHE A 45 10.31 -5.89 18.02
N GLY A 46 9.15 -5.64 17.41
CA GLY A 46 7.97 -6.51 17.52
C GLY A 46 8.24 -7.92 16.99
N GLN A 47 8.91 -8.05 15.84
CA GLN A 47 9.33 -9.35 15.34
C GLN A 47 10.31 -10.06 16.28
N LYS A 48 11.29 -9.32 16.83
CA LYS A 48 12.27 -9.84 17.79
C LYS A 48 11.59 -10.33 19.07
N MET A 49 10.66 -9.57 19.63
CA MET A 49 9.90 -9.92 20.83
C MET A 49 8.99 -11.13 20.62
N MET A 50 8.39 -11.25 19.43
CA MET A 50 7.49 -12.37 19.11
C MET A 50 8.25 -13.67 18.78
N ARG A 51 9.57 -13.64 18.56
CA ARG A 51 10.37 -14.83 18.21
C ARG A 51 10.13 -16.00 19.17
N ASN A 52 10.13 -15.71 20.48
CA ASN A 52 10.03 -16.71 21.55
C ASN A 52 8.62 -16.85 22.16
N LYS A 53 7.59 -16.19 21.61
CA LYS A 53 6.21 -16.25 22.10
C LYS A 53 5.33 -17.13 21.22
N ALA A 54 4.16 -17.58 21.67
CA ALA A 54 3.19 -18.21 20.78
C ALA A 54 2.53 -17.16 19.85
N ALA A 55 1.98 -17.58 18.71
CA ALA A 55 1.18 -16.69 17.86
C ALA A 55 -0.17 -16.39 18.54
N PHE A 56 -0.64 -15.16 18.49
CA PHE A 56 -1.94 -14.78 19.03
C PHE A 56 -3.09 -15.15 18.09
N GLU A 57 -4.22 -15.60 18.65
CA GLU A 57 -5.45 -15.86 17.92
C GLU A 57 -6.29 -14.58 17.80
N LEU A 58 -6.00 -13.78 16.78
CA LEU A 58 -6.64 -12.48 16.55
C LEU A 58 -7.59 -12.48 15.34
N ASP A 59 -8.06 -13.64 14.92
CA ASP A 59 -8.76 -13.81 13.63
C ASP A 59 -10.08 -13.03 13.56
N ARG A 60 -10.90 -13.07 14.62
CA ARG A 60 -12.16 -12.30 14.70
C ARG A 60 -11.90 -10.80 14.72
N LEU A 61 -10.93 -10.36 15.53
CA LEU A 61 -10.55 -8.95 15.62
C LEU A 61 -10.03 -8.44 14.27
N LEU A 62 -9.19 -9.24 13.60
CA LEU A 62 -8.68 -8.94 12.28
C LEU A 62 -9.81 -8.90 11.24
N ALA A 63 -10.80 -9.79 11.32
CA ALA A 63 -11.95 -9.75 10.43
C ALA A 63 -12.74 -8.45 10.58
N VAL A 64 -13.09 -8.06 11.82
CA VAL A 64 -13.80 -6.81 12.12
C VAL A 64 -13.00 -5.58 11.67
N TRP A 65 -11.69 -5.60 11.88
CA TRP A 65 -10.78 -4.56 11.42
C TRP A 65 -10.83 -4.40 9.90
N ASN A 66 -10.62 -5.49 9.16
CA ASN A 66 -10.66 -5.47 7.69
C ASN A 66 -12.04 -5.06 7.15
N PHE A 67 -13.14 -5.55 7.72
CA PHE A 67 -14.49 -5.15 7.27
C PHE A 67 -14.76 -3.66 7.55
N SER A 68 -14.30 -3.13 8.69
CA SER A 68 -14.38 -1.70 8.98
C SER A 68 -13.66 -0.87 7.92
N PHE A 69 -12.43 -1.25 7.54
CA PHE A 69 -11.70 -0.57 6.47
C PHE A 69 -12.36 -0.71 5.11
N SER A 70 -12.96 -1.86 4.81
CA SER A 70 -13.69 -2.07 3.57
C SER A 70 -14.91 -1.14 3.47
N ILE A 71 -15.73 -1.07 4.51
CA ILE A 71 -16.90 -0.19 4.59
C ILE A 71 -16.48 1.28 4.50
N PHE A 72 -15.48 1.67 5.28
CA PHE A 72 -14.91 3.03 5.22
C PHE A 72 -14.46 3.38 3.80
N SER A 73 -13.71 2.48 3.15
CA SER A 73 -13.19 2.72 1.81
C SER A 73 -14.31 2.84 0.78
N ALA A 74 -15.35 2.02 0.90
CA ALA A 74 -16.51 2.06 0.01
C ALA A 74 -17.30 3.38 0.16
N ILE A 75 -17.54 3.84 1.38
CA ILE A 75 -18.25 5.11 1.62
C ILE A 75 -17.41 6.29 1.13
N ALA A 76 -16.10 6.30 1.41
CA ALA A 76 -15.20 7.34 0.94
C ALA A 76 -15.12 7.36 -0.61
N ALA A 77 -15.05 6.21 -1.25
CA ALA A 77 -15.10 6.09 -2.71
C ALA A 77 -16.43 6.64 -3.26
N TYR A 78 -17.57 6.27 -2.67
CA TYR A 78 -18.89 6.78 -3.07
C TYR A 78 -18.99 8.31 -2.98
N ARG A 79 -18.28 8.93 -2.02
CA ARG A 79 -18.26 10.39 -1.82
C ARG A 79 -17.28 11.12 -2.73
N LEU A 80 -16.18 10.49 -3.13
CA LEU A 80 -15.10 11.15 -3.88
C LEU A 80 -15.13 10.85 -5.39
N ILE A 81 -15.62 9.67 -5.82
CA ILE A 81 -15.72 9.33 -7.24
C ILE A 81 -16.61 10.31 -8.03
N PRO A 82 -17.77 10.77 -7.52
CA PRO A 82 -18.58 11.77 -8.23
C PRO A 82 -17.83 13.08 -8.50
N GLU A 83 -16.95 13.51 -7.59
CA GLU A 83 -16.10 14.69 -7.82
C GLU A 83 -15.11 14.44 -8.95
N LEU A 84 -14.47 13.27 -8.99
CA LEU A 84 -13.57 12.91 -10.08
C LEU A 84 -14.30 12.88 -11.44
N LEU A 85 -15.49 12.31 -11.49
CA LEU A 85 -16.31 12.28 -12.71
C LEU A 85 -16.74 13.69 -13.14
N TRP A 86 -17.08 14.56 -12.17
CA TRP A 86 -17.37 15.96 -12.45
C TRP A 86 -16.13 16.69 -13.00
N ALA A 87 -14.95 16.49 -12.41
CA ALA A 87 -13.70 17.09 -12.86
C ALA A 87 -13.35 16.63 -14.28
N LEU A 88 -13.49 15.33 -14.57
CA LEU A 88 -13.31 14.76 -15.91
C LEU A 88 -14.24 15.39 -16.94
N LYS A 89 -15.52 15.60 -16.58
CA LYS A 89 -16.53 16.15 -17.50
C LYS A 89 -16.34 17.64 -17.77
N ASN A 90 -16.00 18.43 -16.75
CA ASN A 90 -16.01 19.89 -16.84
C ASN A 90 -14.62 20.50 -17.09
N LEU A 91 -13.55 19.88 -16.60
CA LEU A 91 -12.17 20.34 -16.75
C LEU A 91 -11.41 19.56 -17.83
N GLY A 92 -12.02 18.50 -18.36
CA GLY A 92 -11.37 17.56 -19.26
C GLY A 92 -10.37 16.65 -18.55
N PHE A 93 -9.73 15.76 -19.33
CA PHE A 93 -8.81 14.78 -18.79
C PHE A 93 -7.59 15.42 -18.10
N VAL A 94 -6.92 16.38 -18.75
CA VAL A 94 -5.74 17.04 -18.17
C VAL A 94 -6.10 17.93 -16.97
N GLY A 95 -7.19 18.70 -17.07
CA GLY A 95 -7.68 19.52 -15.97
C GLY A 95 -8.01 18.69 -14.72
N SER A 96 -8.50 17.45 -14.90
CA SER A 96 -8.84 16.56 -13.79
C SER A 96 -7.66 16.14 -12.88
N TYR A 97 -6.40 16.35 -13.27
CA TYR A 97 -5.25 16.13 -12.37
C TYR A 97 -4.30 17.33 -12.29
N CYS A 98 -4.67 18.45 -12.91
CA CYS A 98 -3.86 19.66 -13.01
C CYS A 98 -4.51 20.86 -12.30
N ASP A 99 -5.84 20.86 -12.15
CA ASP A 99 -6.62 21.90 -11.47
C ASP A 99 -7.40 21.31 -10.28
N ASN A 100 -7.21 21.86 -9.08
CA ASN A 100 -7.84 21.42 -7.84
C ASN A 100 -9.30 21.88 -7.69
N ALA A 101 -9.76 22.80 -8.53
CA ALA A 101 -11.12 23.33 -8.57
C ALA A 101 -11.72 23.54 -7.16
N ASN A 102 -12.79 22.82 -6.84
CA ASN A 102 -13.44 22.87 -5.52
C ASN A 102 -13.09 21.67 -4.62
N PHE A 103 -12.18 20.77 -5.01
CA PHE A 103 -11.92 19.51 -4.29
C PHE A 103 -11.58 19.73 -2.80
N TYR A 104 -10.73 20.72 -2.50
CA TYR A 104 -10.33 21.04 -1.13
C TYR A 104 -11.24 22.09 -0.45
N LYS A 105 -12.11 22.74 -1.21
CA LYS A 105 -13.00 23.81 -0.72
C LYS A 105 -14.40 23.31 -0.41
N ASP A 106 -14.86 22.30 -1.13
CA ASP A 106 -16.14 21.66 -0.86
C ASP A 106 -16.07 20.90 0.49
N PRO A 107 -17.01 21.16 1.42
CA PRO A 107 -16.98 20.57 2.75
C PRO A 107 -16.99 19.04 2.75
N SER A 108 -17.66 18.42 1.77
CA SER A 108 -17.75 16.97 1.68
C SER A 108 -16.46 16.37 1.14
N THR A 109 -16.00 16.81 -0.03
CA THR A 109 -14.80 16.20 -0.67
C THR A 109 -13.54 16.50 0.11
N GLY A 110 -13.41 17.72 0.66
CA GLY A 110 -12.30 18.09 1.54
C GLY A 110 -12.24 17.20 2.78
N TYR A 111 -13.39 16.98 3.44
CA TYR A 111 -13.50 16.13 4.63
C TYR A 111 -13.17 14.66 4.34
N TRP A 112 -13.74 14.07 3.29
CA TRP A 112 -13.46 12.68 2.91
C TRP A 112 -12.01 12.48 2.44
N GLY A 113 -11.44 13.48 1.75
CA GLY A 113 -10.02 13.49 1.42
C GLY A 113 -9.13 13.55 2.67
N TRP A 114 -9.50 14.35 3.66
CA TRP A 114 -8.79 14.39 4.95
C TRP A 114 -8.89 13.07 5.71
N LEU A 115 -10.08 12.47 5.78
CA LEU A 115 -10.30 11.17 6.42
C LEU A 115 -9.44 10.07 5.78
N PHE A 116 -9.32 10.05 4.45
CA PHE A 116 -8.41 9.12 3.76
C PHE A 116 -6.96 9.29 4.22
N VAL A 117 -6.49 10.52 4.36
CA VAL A 117 -5.12 10.81 4.80
C VAL A 117 -4.92 10.36 6.25
N MET A 118 -5.93 10.57 7.10
CA MET A 118 -5.93 10.10 8.48
C MET A 118 -5.99 8.58 8.58
N SER A 119 -6.71 7.87 7.69
CA SER A 119 -6.83 6.41 7.72
C SER A 119 -5.49 5.69 7.56
N LYS A 120 -4.50 6.35 6.94
CA LYS A 120 -3.16 5.78 6.75
C LYS A 120 -2.42 5.48 8.06
N ALA A 121 -2.68 6.24 9.14
CA ALA A 121 -2.08 5.95 10.44
C ALA A 121 -2.64 4.65 11.04
N PRO A 122 -3.98 4.48 11.16
CA PRO A 122 -4.58 3.21 11.53
C PRO A 122 -4.15 2.03 10.64
N GLU A 123 -4.02 2.20 9.31
CA GLU A 123 -3.57 1.14 8.39
C GLU A 123 -2.18 0.55 8.76
N LEU A 124 -1.34 1.28 9.49
CA LEU A 124 -0.08 0.75 10.05
C LEU A 124 -0.30 -0.44 11.01
N GLY A 125 -1.50 -0.52 11.61
CA GLY A 125 -1.95 -1.63 12.45
C GLY A 125 -2.04 -2.97 11.71
N ASP A 126 -2.16 -2.98 10.38
CA ASP A 126 -2.13 -4.21 9.57
C ASP A 126 -0.82 -4.98 9.81
N THR A 127 0.30 -4.25 9.90
CA THR A 127 1.61 -4.83 10.16
C THR A 127 1.70 -5.37 11.59
N LEU A 128 1.07 -4.71 12.57
CA LEU A 128 1.00 -5.20 13.94
C LEU A 128 0.27 -6.54 14.01
N PHE A 129 -0.86 -6.69 13.30
CA PHE A 129 -1.56 -7.97 13.21
C PHE A 129 -0.71 -9.07 12.58
N LEU A 130 0.10 -8.77 11.56
CA LEU A 130 1.04 -9.73 10.99
C LEU A 130 2.09 -10.18 12.01
N ILE A 131 2.68 -9.24 12.75
CA ILE A 131 3.70 -9.53 13.78
C ILE A 131 3.13 -10.40 14.90
N LEU A 132 1.98 -10.01 15.48
CA LEU A 132 1.33 -10.73 16.58
C LEU A 132 0.88 -12.13 16.18
N ARG A 133 0.48 -12.33 14.91
CA ARG A 133 0.07 -13.63 14.37
C ARG A 133 1.24 -14.45 13.80
N LYS A 134 2.48 -14.00 13.96
CA LYS A 134 3.69 -14.61 13.36
C LYS A 134 3.58 -14.86 11.85
N ARG A 135 2.99 -13.91 11.13
CA ARG A 135 2.95 -13.93 9.67
C ARG A 135 4.16 -13.18 9.10
N PRO A 136 4.70 -13.60 7.95
CA PRO A 136 5.86 -12.95 7.36
C PRO A 136 5.51 -11.52 6.96
N VAL A 137 6.22 -10.54 7.54
CA VAL A 137 6.12 -9.14 7.14
C VAL A 137 7.08 -8.92 5.98
N ILE A 138 6.58 -9.04 4.76
CA ILE A 138 7.37 -8.88 3.54
C ILE A 138 7.78 -7.41 3.33
N PHE A 139 8.92 -7.20 2.65
CA PHE A 139 9.46 -5.88 2.34
C PHE A 139 8.41 -4.93 1.74
N MET A 140 7.75 -5.36 0.67
CA MET A 140 6.72 -4.60 -0.03
C MET A 140 5.65 -4.04 0.91
N HIS A 141 5.22 -4.81 1.92
CA HIS A 141 4.15 -4.42 2.82
C HIS A 141 4.59 -3.26 3.72
N TRP A 142 5.64 -3.46 4.53
CA TRP A 142 6.02 -2.42 5.49
C TRP A 142 6.59 -1.17 4.81
N TYR A 143 7.27 -1.34 3.68
CA TYR A 143 7.77 -0.25 2.85
C TYR A 143 6.61 0.60 2.29
N HIS A 144 5.59 -0.06 1.73
CA HIS A 144 4.39 0.62 1.24
C HIS A 144 3.68 1.39 2.35
N HIS A 145 3.39 0.74 3.50
CA HIS A 145 2.66 1.39 4.60
C HIS A 145 3.40 2.60 5.18
N ALA A 146 4.72 2.51 5.37
CA ALA A 146 5.52 3.64 5.87
C ALA A 146 5.51 4.84 4.91
N LEU A 147 5.77 4.59 3.62
CA LEU A 147 5.85 5.65 2.61
C LEU A 147 4.49 6.25 2.30
N THR A 148 3.45 5.44 2.10
CA THR A 148 2.10 5.94 1.81
C THR A 148 1.57 6.81 2.95
N PHE A 149 1.85 6.45 4.22
CA PHE A 149 1.49 7.29 5.36
C PHE A 149 2.19 8.64 5.32
N LEU A 150 3.53 8.69 5.19
CA LEU A 150 4.26 9.95 5.11
C LEU A 150 3.83 10.79 3.92
N TYR A 151 3.72 10.16 2.75
CA TYR A 151 3.42 10.83 1.50
C TYR A 151 2.00 11.41 1.47
N ALA A 152 1.00 10.67 1.96
CA ALA A 152 -0.37 11.17 2.03
C ALA A 152 -0.48 12.47 2.85
N GLN A 153 0.25 12.55 3.97
CA GLN A 153 0.28 13.74 4.79
C GLN A 153 0.89 14.93 4.04
N ILE A 154 2.02 14.72 3.34
CA ILE A 154 2.72 15.74 2.52
C ILE A 154 1.83 16.25 1.40
N THR A 155 1.24 15.35 0.64
CA THR A 155 0.49 15.74 -0.54
C THR A 155 -0.80 16.48 -0.18
N TYR A 156 -1.49 16.09 0.90
CA TYR A 156 -2.71 16.76 1.33
C TYR A 156 -2.45 18.20 1.81
N SER A 157 -1.34 18.45 2.50
CA SER A 157 -0.96 19.82 2.91
C SER A 157 -0.66 20.73 1.72
N GLU A 158 -0.20 20.15 0.60
CA GLU A 158 0.15 20.87 -0.62
C GLU A 158 -1.02 21.00 -1.61
N GLN A 159 -2.23 20.54 -1.24
CA GLN A 159 -3.46 20.66 -2.04
C GLN A 159 -3.33 20.28 -3.53
N GLN A 160 -2.62 19.18 -3.81
CA GLN A 160 -2.29 18.77 -5.18
C GLN A 160 -3.50 18.22 -5.94
N ALA A 161 -3.76 18.74 -7.14
CA ALA A 161 -4.94 18.38 -7.94
C ALA A 161 -5.04 16.88 -8.28
N TRP A 162 -3.91 16.23 -8.61
CA TRP A 162 -3.88 14.81 -8.97
C TRP A 162 -4.29 13.85 -7.83
N CYS A 163 -4.37 14.34 -6.59
CA CYS A 163 -4.84 13.54 -5.44
C CYS A 163 -6.18 12.87 -5.71
N ARG A 164 -7.13 13.54 -6.39
CA ARG A 164 -8.46 12.99 -6.62
C ARG A 164 -8.44 11.64 -7.34
N TRP A 165 -7.53 11.48 -8.30
CA TRP A 165 -7.32 10.21 -9.02
C TRP A 165 -6.75 9.13 -8.11
N SER A 166 -5.69 9.48 -7.37
CA SER A 166 -5.04 8.55 -6.46
C SER A 166 -6.00 8.05 -5.39
N LEU A 167 -6.78 8.96 -4.78
CA LEU A 167 -7.77 8.64 -3.76
C LEU A 167 -8.89 7.75 -4.31
N ALA A 168 -9.49 8.13 -5.45
CA ALA A 168 -10.58 7.36 -6.04
C ALA A 168 -10.16 5.93 -6.40
N LEU A 169 -8.99 5.76 -7.02
CA LEU A 169 -8.46 4.44 -7.37
C LEU A 169 -8.11 3.63 -6.11
N ASN A 170 -7.36 4.24 -5.16
CA ASN A 170 -6.92 3.56 -3.95
C ASN A 170 -8.10 3.08 -3.10
N LEU A 171 -9.09 3.95 -2.86
CA LEU A 171 -10.28 3.62 -2.06
C LEU A 171 -11.11 2.52 -2.72
N SER A 172 -11.26 2.55 -4.04
CA SER A 172 -11.98 1.50 -4.77
C SER A 172 -11.30 0.14 -4.63
N VAL A 173 -9.98 0.10 -4.81
CA VAL A 173 -9.19 -1.12 -4.66
C VAL A 173 -9.13 -1.59 -3.20
N HIS A 174 -8.98 -0.67 -2.25
CA HIS A 174 -8.98 -0.96 -0.82
C HIS A 174 -10.32 -1.52 -0.35
N ALA A 175 -11.45 -1.01 -0.83
CA ALA A 175 -12.76 -1.57 -0.51
C ALA A 175 -12.83 -3.07 -0.82
N ILE A 176 -12.35 -3.48 -2.00
CA ILE A 176 -12.32 -4.88 -2.46
C ILE A 176 -11.26 -5.70 -1.71
N MET A 177 -10.05 -5.17 -1.57
CA MET A 177 -8.92 -5.85 -0.93
C MET A 177 -9.21 -6.16 0.54
N TYR A 178 -9.67 -5.16 1.31
CA TYR A 178 -9.99 -5.33 2.72
C TYR A 178 -11.19 -6.26 2.92
N PHE A 179 -12.21 -6.22 2.04
CA PHE A 179 -13.30 -7.18 2.08
C PHE A 179 -12.80 -8.62 1.94
N TYR A 180 -11.92 -8.85 0.95
CA TYR A 180 -11.28 -10.14 0.74
C TYR A 180 -10.48 -10.59 1.96
N PHE A 181 -9.69 -9.70 2.59
CA PHE A 181 -8.94 -10.04 3.80
C PHE A 181 -9.83 -10.32 5.01
N GLY A 182 -10.96 -9.62 5.14
CA GLY A 182 -11.98 -9.90 6.16
C GLY A 182 -12.54 -11.32 6.03
N ILE A 183 -12.92 -11.73 4.81
CA ILE A 183 -13.37 -13.10 4.51
C ILE A 183 -12.27 -14.11 4.83
N ARG A 184 -11.02 -13.84 4.45
CA ARG A 184 -9.88 -14.72 4.75
C ARG A 184 -9.60 -14.85 6.24
N ALA A 185 -9.82 -13.78 7.02
CA ALA A 185 -9.63 -13.80 8.47
C ALA A 185 -10.66 -14.70 9.17
N LEU A 186 -11.86 -14.84 8.60
CA LEU A 186 -12.88 -15.80 9.05
C LEU A 186 -12.65 -17.25 8.57
N HIS A 187 -11.46 -17.55 8.03
CA HIS A 187 -11.07 -18.89 7.52
C HIS A 187 -11.88 -19.42 6.34
N PHE A 188 -12.63 -18.58 5.64
CA PHE A 188 -13.27 -18.99 4.39
C PHE A 188 -12.22 -19.24 3.29
N LYS A 189 -12.39 -20.37 2.59
CA LYS A 189 -11.55 -20.72 1.44
C LYS A 189 -11.96 -19.86 0.25
N THR A 190 -11.06 -18.97 -0.16
CA THR A 190 -11.23 -18.19 -1.40
C THR A 190 -10.41 -18.80 -2.54
N PRO A 191 -10.93 -18.77 -3.78
CA PRO A 191 -10.18 -19.25 -4.93
C PRO A 191 -9.00 -18.32 -5.24
N ARG A 192 -7.91 -18.91 -5.76
CA ARG A 192 -6.69 -18.19 -6.11
C ARG A 192 -6.92 -17.09 -7.16
N VAL A 193 -7.91 -17.29 -8.03
CA VAL A 193 -8.30 -16.33 -9.08
C VAL A 193 -8.72 -14.98 -8.50
N VAL A 194 -9.39 -14.97 -7.34
CA VAL A 194 -9.81 -13.73 -6.68
C VAL A 194 -8.60 -12.95 -6.17
N ALA A 195 -7.62 -13.64 -5.58
CA ALA A 195 -6.38 -13.00 -5.14
C ALA A 195 -5.58 -12.44 -6.33
N GLN A 196 -5.53 -13.17 -7.44
CA GLN A 196 -4.91 -12.71 -8.69
C GLN A 196 -5.60 -11.44 -9.21
N PHE A 197 -6.92 -11.45 -9.29
CA PHE A 197 -7.72 -10.30 -9.73
C PHE A 197 -7.44 -9.05 -8.87
N ILE A 198 -7.41 -9.21 -7.54
CA ILE A 198 -7.11 -8.09 -6.62
C ILE A 198 -5.70 -7.53 -6.86
N THR A 199 -4.70 -8.39 -7.03
CA THR A 199 -3.34 -7.91 -7.34
C THR A 199 -3.28 -7.26 -8.72
N SER A 200 -4.04 -7.75 -9.70
CA SER A 200 -4.11 -7.15 -11.04
C SER A 200 -4.70 -5.73 -11.00
N ILE A 201 -5.81 -5.51 -10.28
CA ILE A 201 -6.40 -4.15 -10.17
C ILE A 201 -5.48 -3.18 -9.40
N GLN A 202 -4.69 -3.67 -8.43
CA GLN A 202 -3.66 -2.88 -7.75
C GLN A 202 -2.56 -2.43 -8.71
N ILE A 203 -2.08 -3.33 -9.58
CA ILE A 203 -1.08 -2.99 -10.60
C ILE A 203 -1.64 -1.97 -11.58
N VAL A 204 -2.88 -2.15 -12.05
CA VAL A 204 -3.54 -1.20 -12.95
C VAL A 204 -3.63 0.19 -12.31
N GLN A 205 -4.00 0.28 -11.03
CA GLN A 205 -3.97 1.55 -10.29
C GLN A 205 -2.58 2.20 -10.32
N PHE A 206 -1.50 1.45 -10.08
CA PHE A 206 -0.15 2.01 -10.13
C PHE A 206 0.25 2.47 -11.53
N VAL A 207 -0.11 1.72 -12.58
CA VAL A 207 0.13 2.11 -13.97
C VAL A 207 -0.55 3.44 -14.30
N ILE A 208 -1.83 3.60 -13.93
CA ILE A 208 -2.57 4.85 -14.15
C ILE A 208 -1.90 6.02 -13.43
N ASN A 209 -1.51 5.84 -12.16
CA ASN A 209 -0.81 6.89 -11.42
C ASN A 209 0.56 7.22 -12.06
N CYS A 210 1.37 6.23 -12.42
CA CYS A 210 2.65 6.46 -13.09
C CYS A 210 2.48 7.27 -14.39
N TYR A 211 1.45 6.99 -15.18
CA TYR A 211 1.13 7.78 -16.37
C TYR A 211 0.80 9.24 -16.03
N ILE A 212 -0.08 9.48 -15.04
CA ILE A 212 -0.43 10.85 -14.60
C ILE A 212 0.83 11.60 -14.13
N PHE A 213 1.69 10.96 -13.34
CA PHE A 213 2.94 11.56 -12.87
C PHE A 213 3.92 11.88 -14.00
N ALA A 214 4.08 10.99 -14.98
CA ALA A 214 4.91 11.23 -16.15
C ALA A 214 4.39 12.42 -16.97
N HIS A 215 3.07 12.52 -17.14
CA HIS A 215 2.48 13.62 -17.88
C HIS A 215 2.58 14.95 -17.11
N LEU A 216 2.37 14.95 -15.79
CA LEU A 216 2.59 16.13 -14.95
C LEU A 216 4.05 16.59 -14.96
N PHE A 217 5.00 15.65 -14.99
CA PHE A 217 6.42 15.97 -15.14
C PHE A 217 6.70 16.65 -16.47
N TYR A 218 6.13 16.14 -17.57
CA TYR A 218 6.24 16.78 -18.88
C TYR A 218 5.64 18.19 -18.90
N ILE A 219 4.41 18.36 -18.39
CA ILE A 219 3.72 19.66 -18.32
C ILE A 219 4.55 20.67 -17.51
N LYS A 220 5.06 20.25 -16.35
CA LYS A 220 5.82 21.13 -15.47
C LYS A 220 7.22 21.46 -15.99
N TYR A 221 7.85 20.53 -16.70
CA TYR A 221 9.18 20.72 -17.30
C TYR A 221 9.13 21.64 -18.52
N THR A 222 8.11 21.49 -19.37
CA THR A 222 7.93 22.29 -20.60
C THR A 222 7.17 23.59 -20.37
N ASP A 223 6.63 23.78 -19.16
CA ASP A 223 5.70 24.86 -18.81
C ASP A 223 4.49 24.96 -19.76
N ALA A 224 4.05 23.82 -20.30
CA ALA A 224 2.95 23.76 -21.29
C ALA A 224 1.62 24.26 -20.73
N ILE A 225 1.42 24.16 -19.40
CA ILE A 225 0.24 24.68 -18.68
C ILE A 225 0.72 25.39 -17.41
N PRO A 226 0.99 26.70 -17.47
CA PRO A 226 1.55 27.45 -16.33
C PRO A 226 0.63 27.48 -15.10
N THR A 227 -0.68 27.31 -15.30
CA THR A 227 -1.68 27.29 -14.22
C THR A 227 -1.78 25.94 -13.50
N CYS A 228 -1.00 24.93 -13.90
CA CYS A 228 -1.06 23.61 -13.31
C CYS A 228 -0.61 23.60 -11.85
N GLN A 229 -1.50 23.20 -10.95
CA GLN A 229 -1.27 23.15 -9.52
C GLN A 229 -0.51 21.88 -9.12
N VAL A 230 0.79 21.91 -9.44
CA VAL A 230 1.73 20.85 -9.11
C VAL A 230 3.04 21.42 -8.56
N ALA A 231 3.50 20.84 -7.46
CA ALA A 231 4.74 21.22 -6.79
C ALA A 231 5.87 20.20 -7.08
N TRP A 232 7.06 20.68 -7.45
CA TRP A 232 8.19 19.85 -7.89
C TRP A 232 8.63 18.80 -6.85
N ASN A 233 8.66 19.20 -5.59
CA ASN A 233 9.00 18.33 -4.46
C ASN A 233 8.04 17.12 -4.36
N VAL A 234 6.73 17.36 -4.40
CA VAL A 234 5.71 16.31 -4.26
C VAL A 234 5.64 15.45 -5.50
N LEU A 235 5.84 16.05 -6.67
CA LEU A 235 5.87 15.37 -7.95
C LEU A 235 7.04 14.40 -8.05
N THR A 236 8.26 14.83 -7.75
CA THR A 236 9.45 13.97 -7.81
C THR A 236 9.38 12.85 -6.78
N MET A 237 9.00 13.15 -5.53
CA MET A 237 8.82 12.12 -4.49
C MET A 237 7.74 11.11 -4.88
N GLY A 238 6.61 11.59 -5.39
CA GLY A 238 5.51 10.73 -5.83
C GLY A 238 5.87 9.84 -7.01
N ALA A 239 6.54 10.40 -8.02
CA ALA A 239 6.96 9.65 -9.19
C ALA A 239 7.87 8.47 -8.80
N LEU A 240 8.87 8.73 -7.94
CA LEU A 240 9.77 7.69 -7.45
C LEU A 240 9.03 6.64 -6.60
N MET A 241 8.11 7.07 -5.73
CA MET A 241 7.31 6.17 -4.89
C MET A 241 6.38 5.29 -5.72
N TYR A 242 5.62 5.85 -6.67
CA TYR A 242 4.71 5.08 -7.51
C TYR A 242 5.44 4.13 -8.44
N LEU A 243 6.60 4.54 -8.97
CA LEU A 243 7.44 3.66 -9.78
C LEU A 243 8.00 2.49 -8.96
N SER A 244 8.46 2.75 -7.72
CA SER A 244 8.93 1.68 -6.84
C SER A 244 7.81 0.71 -6.46
N TYR A 245 6.59 1.20 -6.24
CA TYR A 245 5.42 0.35 -6.00
C TYR A 245 5.07 -0.51 -7.20
N LEU A 246 5.03 0.09 -8.40
CA LEU A 246 4.76 -0.67 -9.63
C LEU A 246 5.75 -1.83 -9.79
N TYR A 247 7.05 -1.56 -9.61
CA TYR A 247 8.09 -2.59 -9.65
C TYR A 247 7.83 -3.71 -8.64
N LEU A 248 7.63 -3.36 -7.35
CA LEU A 248 7.46 -4.33 -6.28
C LEU A 248 6.20 -5.19 -6.46
N PHE A 249 5.09 -4.59 -6.92
CA PHE A 249 3.84 -5.32 -7.15
C PHE A 249 3.93 -6.23 -8.38
N VAL A 250 4.62 -5.81 -9.44
CA VAL A 250 4.88 -6.66 -10.61
C VAL A 250 5.79 -7.83 -10.24
N GLU A 251 6.87 -7.58 -9.49
CA GLU A 251 7.75 -8.64 -8.97
C GLU A 251 6.97 -9.62 -8.09
N PHE A 252 6.13 -9.11 -7.19
CA PHE A 252 5.26 -9.93 -6.35
C PHE A 252 4.30 -10.77 -7.19
N PHE A 253 3.64 -10.18 -8.19
CA PHE A 253 2.70 -10.89 -9.06
C PHE A 253 3.39 -11.99 -9.86
N TYR A 254 4.56 -11.69 -10.44
CA TYR A 254 5.37 -12.66 -11.18
C TYR A 254 5.73 -13.85 -10.28
N ASN A 255 6.30 -13.59 -9.10
CA ASN A 255 6.73 -14.62 -8.17
C ASN A 255 5.56 -15.42 -7.56
N ALA A 256 4.41 -14.78 -7.32
CA ALA A 256 3.26 -15.41 -6.69
C ALA A 256 2.40 -16.23 -7.67
N TYR A 257 2.35 -15.85 -8.96
CA TYR A 257 1.36 -16.36 -9.90
C TYR A 257 1.94 -16.95 -11.19
N ILE A 258 3.04 -16.41 -11.71
CA ILE A 258 3.59 -16.80 -13.01
C ILE A 258 4.76 -17.77 -12.85
N ALA A 259 5.67 -17.49 -11.91
CA ALA A 259 6.86 -18.29 -11.68
C ALA A 259 6.49 -19.76 -11.39
N LYS A 260 6.91 -20.67 -12.26
CA LYS A 260 6.77 -22.11 -12.04
C LYS A 260 7.70 -22.49 -10.88
N LYS A 261 7.14 -23.12 -9.84
CA LYS A 261 7.97 -23.72 -8.79
C LYS A 261 8.77 -24.87 -9.40
N PRO A 262 10.07 -25.01 -9.11
CA PRO A 262 10.77 -26.26 -9.34
C PRO A 262 9.99 -27.39 -8.66
N ARG A 263 9.67 -28.45 -9.41
CA ARG A 263 9.10 -29.68 -8.86
C ARG A 263 10.16 -30.23 -7.92
N ALA A 264 9.89 -30.27 -6.62
CA ALA A 264 10.80 -30.89 -5.67
C ALA A 264 11.03 -32.34 -6.11
N SER A 265 12.25 -32.64 -6.54
CA SER A 265 12.74 -34.00 -6.71
C SER A 265 12.66 -34.68 -5.35
N ASN A 266 12.07 -35.86 -5.29
CA ASN A 266 12.10 -36.71 -4.11
C ASN A 266 13.57 -37.10 -3.85
N THR A 267 14.26 -36.37 -2.99
CA THR A 267 15.51 -36.83 -2.38
C THR A 267 15.35 -36.70 -0.87
N THR A 268 15.24 -37.86 -0.24
CA THR A 268 15.31 -38.09 1.19
C THR A 268 16.64 -37.56 1.73
N ILE A 269 16.60 -36.74 2.79
CA ILE A 269 17.44 -36.78 4.02
C ILE A 269 17.55 -35.38 4.66
N GLU A 270 17.26 -35.39 5.96
CA GLU A 270 17.55 -34.44 7.05
C GLU A 270 16.84 -33.10 7.21
N ASN A 271 16.56 -32.85 8.49
CA ASN A 271 15.69 -31.82 9.06
C ASN A 271 16.29 -30.43 8.90
N GLU A 272 15.90 -29.72 7.85
CA GLU A 272 16.08 -28.27 7.74
C GLU A 272 14.71 -27.58 7.79
N PRO A 273 14.48 -26.60 8.68
CA PRO A 273 13.19 -25.93 8.77
C PRO A 273 12.87 -25.24 7.45
N LEU A 274 11.85 -25.76 6.77
CA LEU A 274 11.34 -25.31 5.48
C LEU A 274 11.36 -23.77 5.33
N PRO A 275 11.85 -23.23 4.20
CA PRO A 275 11.85 -21.80 3.96
C PRO A 275 10.43 -21.25 4.03
N VAL A 276 10.25 -20.29 4.93
CA VAL A 276 8.97 -19.65 5.25
C VAL A 276 8.34 -19.09 3.96
N LYS A 277 7.15 -19.56 3.65
CA LYS A 277 6.33 -19.17 2.49
C LYS A 277 6.23 -17.64 2.41
N LYS A 278 6.91 -17.01 1.43
CA LYS A 278 6.62 -15.64 0.99
C LYS A 278 5.27 -15.64 0.27
N THR A 279 4.18 -15.57 1.01
CA THR A 279 2.85 -15.40 0.42
C THR A 279 2.02 -14.56 1.37
N PHE A 280 1.31 -13.57 0.82
CA PHE A 280 0.27 -12.79 1.53
C PHE A 280 -0.92 -13.66 2.01
N LEU A 281 -0.91 -14.94 1.64
CA LEU A 281 -1.97 -15.89 1.93
C LEU A 281 -1.59 -16.75 3.14
N PRO A 282 -2.48 -16.90 4.14
CA PRO A 282 -2.26 -17.84 5.22
C PRO A 282 -2.14 -19.25 4.61
N PRO A 283 -1.17 -20.08 5.06
CA PRO A 283 -1.15 -21.47 4.70
C PRO A 283 -2.44 -22.13 5.18
N THR A 284 -3.15 -22.80 4.29
CA THR A 284 -4.17 -23.77 4.68
C THR A 284 -3.48 -24.79 5.57
N ARG A 285 -3.83 -24.83 6.86
CA ARG A 285 -3.48 -25.95 7.73
C ARG A 285 -4.07 -27.18 7.04
N LYS A 286 -3.23 -28.12 6.61
CA LYS A 286 -3.72 -29.45 6.26
C LYS A 286 -4.37 -29.97 7.52
N LEU A 287 -5.68 -30.21 7.49
CA LEU A 287 -6.30 -31.10 8.46
C LEU A 287 -5.50 -32.40 8.34
N GLN A 288 -4.78 -32.77 9.40
CA GLN A 288 -4.33 -34.14 9.58
C GLN A 288 -5.63 -34.95 9.60
N THR A 289 -5.93 -35.61 8.49
CA THR A 289 -6.80 -36.77 8.53
C THR A 289 -6.01 -37.79 9.33
N ASP A 290 -6.36 -37.90 10.60
CA ASP A 290 -6.05 -39.04 11.42
C ASP A 290 -6.58 -40.26 10.66
N LYS A 291 -5.68 -41.07 10.13
CA LYS A 291 -6.01 -42.44 9.72
C LYS A 291 -5.68 -43.29 10.94
N SER A 292 -6.65 -43.41 11.82
CA SER A 292 -6.84 -44.61 12.61
C SER A 292 -7.30 -45.71 11.67
N ASP A 293 -6.66 -46.87 11.82
CA ASP A 293 -6.91 -48.19 11.21
C ASP A 293 -6.26 -48.47 9.84
#